data_AF-A0A973IZ33-F1
#
_entry.id   AF-A0A973IZ33-F1
#
_cell.length_a   1.000
_cell.length_b   1.000
_cell.length_c   1.000
_cell.angle_alpha   90.00
_cell.angle_beta   90.00
_cell.angle_gamma   90.00
#
_symmetry.space_group_name_H-M   'P 1'
#
loop_
_entity.id
_entity.type
_entity.pdbx_description
1 polymer ?
#
loop_
_entity_poly.entity_id
_entity_poly.type
_entity_poly.pdbx_seq_one_letter_code
_entity_poly.pdbx_strand_id
1 'polypeptide(L)'
;MALDVFLKALGQPLTFAKRAGFFCNPWAIASLKRKEVPNSFVLAWWLNPHGTHGFGDTFLKILLHSIKNELFLGFPQVISPYCRVSVESHPDGNTENRVDIEINDPGFFLIIEVKIDALEGRDQLSRYCQIASKRSKGRPWAVLYLTPQNPKISRATRDSKIDDINKTRVIPISWKQMASLLNTALRSHTDIFQNKQFPELALVNLLARSFANHINQF
;
A
#
# COMPACT_ATOMS: atom_id res chain seq x y z
N MET A 1 -31.14 18.22 -28.25
CA MET A 1 -31.95 17.00 -28.50
C MET A 1 -31.10 15.72 -28.36
N ALA A 2 -29.93 15.61 -29.00
CA ALA A 2 -29.08 14.40 -28.91
C ALA A 2 -28.60 14.04 -27.48
N LEU A 3 -28.20 15.02 -26.67
CA LEU A 3 -27.74 14.79 -25.28
C LEU A 3 -28.85 14.21 -24.38
N ASP A 4 -30.09 14.71 -24.52
CA ASP A 4 -31.23 14.24 -23.73
C ASP A 4 -31.59 12.78 -24.07
N VAL A 5 -31.55 12.43 -25.36
CA VAL A 5 -31.74 11.04 -25.81
C VAL A 5 -30.64 10.13 -25.26
N PHE A 6 -29.39 10.58 -25.27
CA PHE A 6 -28.26 9.83 -24.71
C PHE A 6 -28.40 9.61 -23.20
N LEU A 7 -28.70 10.65 -22.42
CA LEU A 7 -28.86 10.54 -20.97
C LEU A 7 -30.03 9.61 -20.59
N LYS A 8 -31.14 9.67 -21.33
CA LYS A 8 -32.27 8.72 -21.15
C LYS A 8 -31.85 7.28 -21.46
N ALA A 9 -31.05 7.07 -22.50
CA ALA A 9 -30.55 5.74 -22.86
C ALA A 9 -29.61 5.14 -21.80
N LEU A 10 -28.96 5.96 -20.97
CA LEU A 10 -28.10 5.48 -19.86
C LEU A 10 -28.89 4.95 -18.65
N GLY A 11 -30.17 5.27 -18.51
CA GLY A 11 -30.95 4.93 -17.31
C GLY A 11 -31.04 3.41 -17.03
N GLN A 12 -31.34 2.62 -18.06
CA GLN A 12 -31.44 1.16 -17.96
C GLN A 12 -30.07 0.50 -17.67
N PRO A 13 -29.00 0.78 -18.45
CA PRO A 13 -27.65 0.29 -18.15
C PRO A 13 -27.16 0.62 -16.74
N LEU A 14 -27.37 1.86 -16.28
CA LEU A 14 -26.96 2.28 -14.92
C LEU A 14 -27.74 1.56 -13.83
N THR A 15 -29.04 1.36 -14.03
CA THR A 15 -29.88 0.61 -13.07
C THR A 15 -29.46 -0.85 -13.00
N PHE A 16 -29.19 -1.48 -14.15
CA PHE A 16 -28.65 -2.83 -14.21
C PHE A 16 -27.30 -2.91 -13.49
N ALA A 17 -26.37 -2.00 -13.80
CA ALA A 17 -25.05 -1.97 -13.19
C ALA A 17 -25.14 -1.81 -11.66
N LYS A 18 -26.04 -0.94 -11.18
CA LYS A 18 -26.30 -0.75 -9.74
C LYS A 18 -26.82 -2.02 -9.08
N ARG A 19 -27.81 -2.69 -9.68
CA ARG A 19 -28.39 -3.94 -9.16
C ARG A 19 -27.39 -5.10 -9.15
N ALA A 20 -26.52 -5.16 -10.16
CA ALA A 20 -25.45 -6.14 -10.25
C ALA A 20 -24.23 -5.83 -9.36
N GLY A 21 -24.25 -4.73 -8.59
CA GLY A 21 -23.22 -4.42 -7.61
C GLY A 21 -21.95 -3.77 -8.17
N PHE A 22 -21.95 -3.31 -9.43
CA PHE A 22 -20.78 -2.68 -10.06
C PHE A 22 -20.31 -1.39 -9.36
N PHE A 23 -21.20 -0.74 -8.59
CA PHE A 23 -20.88 0.46 -7.81
C PHE A 23 -20.56 0.16 -6.33
N CYS A 24 -20.44 -1.12 -5.95
CA CYS A 24 -20.12 -1.49 -4.58
C CYS A 24 -18.71 -0.99 -4.21
N ASN A 25 -18.64 -0.19 -3.14
CA ASN A 25 -17.40 0.25 -2.53
C ASN A 25 -17.46 0.02 -1.01
N PRO A 26 -17.03 -1.16 -0.53
CA PRO A 26 -17.14 -1.51 0.89
C PRO A 26 -16.30 -0.57 1.78
N TRP A 27 -15.22 0.01 1.24
CA TRP A 27 -14.33 0.92 1.96
C TRP A 27 -15.01 2.25 2.32
N ALA A 28 -15.89 2.74 1.46
CA ALA A 28 -16.68 3.94 1.73
C ALA A 28 -17.65 3.71 2.90
N ILE A 29 -18.22 2.50 3.00
CA ILE A 29 -19.17 2.11 4.05
C ILE A 29 -18.42 1.86 5.37
N ALA A 30 -17.27 1.19 5.30
CA ALA A 30 -16.38 0.95 6.44
C ALA A 30 -15.70 2.22 6.99
N SER A 31 -16.06 3.40 6.47
CA SER A 31 -15.61 4.71 6.97
C SER A 31 -14.09 4.90 6.94
N LEU A 32 -13.40 4.29 5.97
CA LEU A 32 -11.97 4.54 5.73
C LEU A 32 -11.73 6.04 5.49
N LYS A 33 -12.48 6.62 4.55
CA LYS A 33 -12.37 8.04 4.15
C LYS A 33 -10.89 8.38 3.89
N ARG A 34 -10.47 9.61 4.21
CA ARG A 34 -9.07 10.06 4.15
C ARG A 34 -8.32 9.89 5.48
N LYS A 35 -8.76 8.94 6.34
CA LYS A 35 -8.11 8.71 7.64
C LYS A 35 -6.90 7.80 7.47
N GLU A 36 -5.74 8.20 7.98
CA GLU A 36 -4.49 7.42 7.83
C GLU A 36 -4.61 6.02 8.45
N VAL A 37 -5.09 5.92 9.71
CA VAL A 37 -5.11 4.65 10.45
C VAL A 37 -5.99 3.57 9.79
N PRO A 38 -7.27 3.81 9.44
CA PRO A 38 -8.05 2.79 8.72
C PRO A 38 -7.44 2.37 7.37
N ASN A 39 -6.84 3.32 6.64
CA ASN A 39 -6.20 3.02 5.37
C ASN A 39 -4.90 2.21 5.54
N SER A 40 -4.12 2.47 6.59
CA SER A 40 -2.92 1.69 6.91
C SER A 40 -3.28 0.25 7.27
N PHE A 41 -4.38 0.02 7.98
CA PHE A 41 -4.87 -1.33 8.31
C PHE A 41 -5.24 -2.13 7.07
N VAL A 42 -6.01 -1.55 6.15
CA VAL A 42 -6.39 -2.24 4.91
C VAL A 42 -5.17 -2.45 4.00
N LEU A 43 -4.27 -1.48 3.91
CA LEU A 43 -3.03 -1.63 3.15
C LEU A 43 -2.14 -2.73 3.73
N ALA A 44 -1.98 -2.79 5.04
CA ALA A 44 -1.23 -3.84 5.73
C ALA A 44 -1.85 -5.22 5.50
N TRP A 45 -3.19 -5.32 5.50
CA TRP A 45 -3.88 -6.56 5.15
C TRP A 45 -3.52 -7.01 3.73
N TRP A 46 -3.55 -6.11 2.73
CA TRP A 46 -3.15 -6.44 1.35
C TRP A 46 -1.68 -6.82 1.20
N LEU A 47 -0.79 -6.22 1.99
CA LEU A 47 0.65 -6.49 1.97
C LEU A 47 1.04 -7.74 2.75
N ASN A 48 0.13 -8.33 3.53
CA ASN A 48 0.42 -9.50 4.34
C ASN A 48 0.47 -10.77 3.47
N PRO A 49 1.63 -11.43 3.30
CA PRO A 49 1.73 -12.64 2.47
C PRO A 49 0.89 -13.81 3.01
N HIS A 50 0.49 -13.77 4.28
CA HIS A 50 -0.39 -14.73 4.94
C HIS A 50 -1.81 -14.19 5.15
N GLY A 51 -2.14 -13.07 4.53
CA GLY A 51 -3.46 -12.45 4.61
C GLY A 51 -4.53 -13.25 3.86
N THR A 52 -5.78 -13.07 4.29
CA THR A 52 -6.96 -13.76 3.74
C THR A 52 -7.50 -13.13 2.44
N HIS A 53 -6.78 -12.18 1.86
CA HIS A 53 -7.20 -11.42 0.66
C HIS A 53 -6.97 -12.16 -0.67
N GLY A 54 -6.33 -13.34 -0.65
CA GLY A 54 -6.20 -14.22 -1.82
C GLY A 54 -5.02 -13.93 -2.76
N PHE A 55 -4.20 -12.89 -2.51
CA PHE A 55 -3.03 -12.59 -3.36
C PHE A 55 -1.76 -13.34 -2.94
N GLY A 56 -1.78 -14.01 -1.78
CA GLY A 56 -0.56 -14.52 -1.15
C GLY A 56 0.47 -13.40 -1.02
N ASP A 57 1.72 -13.68 -1.41
CA ASP A 57 2.82 -12.72 -1.35
C ASP A 57 2.98 -11.82 -2.60
N THR A 58 2.07 -11.93 -3.57
CA THR A 58 2.20 -11.28 -4.89
C THR A 58 2.31 -9.76 -4.80
N PHE A 59 1.45 -9.11 -4.01
CA PHE A 59 1.47 -7.64 -3.90
C PHE A 59 2.73 -7.13 -3.20
N LEU A 60 3.15 -7.79 -2.13
CA LEU A 60 4.40 -7.47 -1.43
C LEU A 60 5.62 -7.65 -2.33
N LYS A 61 5.69 -8.73 -3.11
CA LYS A 61 6.76 -8.93 -4.11
C LYS A 61 6.81 -7.81 -5.15
N ILE A 62 5.66 -7.39 -5.67
CA ILE A 62 5.58 -6.29 -6.63
C ILE A 62 6.07 -4.97 -6.00
N LEU A 63 5.70 -4.69 -4.75
CA LEU A 63 6.20 -3.53 -4.02
C LEU A 63 7.73 -3.59 -3.83
N LEU A 64 8.27 -4.71 -3.35
CA LEU A 64 9.71 -4.91 -3.17
C LEU A 64 10.49 -4.80 -4.47
N HIS A 65 9.93 -5.29 -5.58
CA HIS A 65 10.54 -5.14 -6.90
C HIS A 65 10.61 -3.68 -7.34
N SER A 66 9.53 -2.90 -7.10
CA SER A 66 9.52 -1.45 -7.36
C SER A 66 10.63 -0.75 -6.57
N ILE A 67 10.77 -1.06 -5.28
CA ILE A 67 11.81 -0.51 -4.40
C ILE A 67 13.22 -0.88 -4.87
N LYS A 68 13.43 -2.15 -5.23
CA LYS A 68 14.74 -2.64 -5.71
C LYS A 68 15.18 -1.88 -6.97
N ASN A 69 14.27 -1.60 -7.89
CA ASN A 69 14.59 -0.88 -9.13
C ASN A 69 14.95 0.59 -8.87
N GLU A 70 14.40 1.21 -7.83
CA GLU A 70 14.72 2.60 -7.49
C GLU A 70 16.09 2.76 -6.82
N LEU A 71 16.52 1.79 -6.00
CA LEU A 71 17.68 1.99 -5.11
C LEU A 71 18.72 0.87 -5.09
N PHE A 72 18.54 -0.21 -5.87
CA PHE A 72 19.43 -1.37 -5.89
C PHE A 72 19.69 -2.00 -4.49
N LEU A 73 18.77 -1.83 -3.54
CA LEU A 73 18.95 -2.20 -2.11
C LEU A 73 19.01 -3.71 -1.80
N GLY A 74 19.15 -4.57 -2.80
CA GLY A 74 19.33 -6.02 -2.59
C GLY A 74 18.13 -6.72 -1.94
N PHE A 75 16.92 -6.13 -1.96
CA PHE A 75 15.73 -6.79 -1.44
C PHE A 75 15.49 -8.16 -2.11
N PRO A 76 15.10 -9.18 -1.34
CA PRO A 76 14.92 -10.53 -1.86
C PRO A 76 13.69 -10.62 -2.78
N GLN A 77 13.72 -11.59 -3.70
CA GLN A 77 12.55 -11.90 -4.54
C GLN A 77 11.59 -12.91 -3.90
N VAL A 78 12.06 -13.63 -2.88
CA VAL A 78 11.28 -14.63 -2.15
C VAL A 78 10.98 -14.10 -0.77
N ILE A 79 9.70 -14.16 -0.38
CA ILE A 79 9.25 -13.80 0.97
C ILE A 79 9.33 -15.05 1.85
N SER A 80 9.84 -14.89 3.08
CA SER A 80 9.94 -15.99 4.03
C SER A 80 8.55 -16.39 4.54
N PRO A 81 8.32 -17.67 4.87
CA PRO A 81 7.12 -18.09 5.61
C PRO A 81 7.02 -17.48 7.02
N TYR A 82 8.07 -16.81 7.50
CA TYR A 82 8.10 -16.13 8.79
C TYR A 82 7.90 -14.61 8.68
N CYS A 83 7.53 -14.11 7.49
CA CYS A 83 7.21 -12.69 7.29
C CYS A 83 6.03 -12.27 8.17
N ARG A 84 6.17 -11.15 8.88
CA ARG A 84 5.11 -10.58 9.71
C ARG A 84 4.80 -9.16 9.29
N VAL A 85 3.52 -8.86 9.14
CA VAL A 85 3.02 -7.49 8.92
C VAL A 85 2.25 -7.06 10.17
N SER A 86 2.65 -5.94 10.76
CA SER A 86 2.02 -5.36 11.95
C SER A 86 1.62 -3.92 11.66
N VAL A 87 0.55 -3.46 12.30
CA VAL A 87 0.07 -2.08 12.22
C VAL A 87 0.14 -1.43 13.59
N GLU A 88 0.40 -0.12 13.62
CA GLU A 88 0.53 0.65 14.85
C GLU A 88 1.50 0.02 15.85
N SER A 89 2.60 -0.56 15.34
CA SER A 89 3.58 -1.29 16.15
C SER A 89 4.64 -0.36 16.72
N HIS A 90 5.39 -0.86 17.71
CA HIS A 90 6.50 -0.17 18.35
C HIS A 90 7.75 -1.01 18.16
N PRO A 91 8.44 -0.90 17.00
CA PRO A 91 9.46 -1.87 16.65
C PRO A 91 10.60 -1.86 17.67
N ASP A 92 10.93 -0.77 18.33
CA ASP A 92 11.97 -0.71 19.36
C ASP A 92 11.45 -0.90 20.81
N GLY A 93 10.16 -1.13 20.99
CA GLY A 93 9.51 -1.25 22.30
C GLY A 93 9.22 0.08 22.99
N ASN A 94 9.55 1.22 22.38
CA ASN A 94 9.21 2.54 22.92
C ASN A 94 7.82 2.97 22.42
N THR A 95 6.90 3.26 23.34
CA THR A 95 5.53 3.69 23.06
C THR A 95 5.44 5.00 22.28
N GLU A 96 6.47 5.83 22.32
CA GLU A 96 6.55 7.08 21.55
C GLU A 96 6.92 6.86 20.08
N ASN A 97 7.46 5.68 19.76
CA ASN A 97 8.01 5.33 18.45
C ASN A 97 7.08 4.40 17.66
N ARG A 98 5.78 4.70 17.72
CA ARG A 98 4.76 3.99 16.94
C ARG A 98 4.99 4.21 15.45
N VAL A 99 5.03 3.13 14.67
CA VAL A 99 5.05 3.15 13.20
C VAL A 99 3.69 2.71 12.65
N ASP A 100 3.28 3.24 11.50
CA ASP A 100 1.97 2.91 10.94
C ASP A 100 1.90 1.47 10.44
N ILE A 101 2.92 1.01 9.69
CA ILE A 101 3.05 -0.39 9.25
C ILE A 101 4.51 -0.84 9.39
N GLU A 102 4.70 -2.01 9.99
CA GLU A 102 5.96 -2.73 10.08
C GLU A 102 5.87 -4.03 9.26
N ILE A 103 6.85 -4.28 8.38
CA ILE A 103 7.02 -5.57 7.70
C ILE A 103 8.37 -6.14 8.10
N ASN A 104 8.33 -7.26 8.80
CA ASN A 104 9.49 -7.90 9.39
C ASN A 104 9.65 -9.32 8.83
N ASP A 105 10.64 -9.50 7.97
CA ASP A 105 10.96 -10.78 7.30
C ASP A 105 12.43 -11.15 7.54
N PRO A 106 12.79 -12.41 7.81
CA PRO A 106 14.20 -12.80 7.98
C PRO A 106 15.18 -12.26 6.90
N GLY A 107 14.72 -12.02 5.68
CA GLY A 107 15.50 -11.44 4.58
C GLY A 107 15.44 -9.91 4.44
N PHE A 108 14.48 -9.20 5.04
CA PHE A 108 14.39 -7.73 4.94
C PHE A 108 13.52 -7.06 6.02
N PHE A 109 13.69 -5.76 6.23
CA PHE A 109 12.85 -4.96 7.15
C PHE A 109 12.28 -3.72 6.47
N LEU A 110 10.97 -3.48 6.58
CA LEU A 110 10.34 -2.26 6.10
C LEU A 110 9.54 -1.58 7.20
N ILE A 111 9.61 -0.25 7.20
CA ILE A 111 8.61 0.60 7.84
C ILE A 111 7.86 1.32 6.71
N ILE A 112 6.54 1.46 6.84
CA ILE A 112 5.74 2.34 5.99
C ILE A 112 5.10 3.38 6.89
N GLU A 113 5.45 4.64 6.70
CA GLU A 113 4.76 5.78 7.30
C GLU A 113 3.71 6.29 6.32
N VAL A 114 2.46 6.36 6.77
CA VAL A 114 1.29 6.64 5.96
C VAL A 114 0.83 8.07 6.21
N LYS A 115 0.79 8.89 5.16
CA LYS A 115 0.27 10.26 5.18
C LYS A 115 -0.82 10.44 4.15
N ILE A 116 -1.93 11.06 4.57
CA ILE A 116 -3.00 11.49 3.66
C ILE A 116 -3.18 12.99 3.83
N ASP A 117 -3.61 13.43 5.02
CA ASP A 117 -3.88 14.85 5.31
C ASP A 117 -3.02 15.37 6.47
N ALA A 118 -2.44 14.49 7.29
CA ALA A 118 -1.58 14.86 8.40
C ALA A 118 -0.22 15.43 7.95
N LEU A 119 0.23 16.46 8.68
CA LEU A 119 1.59 16.98 8.55
C LEU A 119 2.61 16.00 9.13
N GLU A 120 3.83 16.06 8.60
CA GLU A 120 4.97 15.29 9.08
C GLU A 120 5.37 15.74 10.50
N GLY A 121 5.62 14.78 11.38
CA GLY A 121 6.22 15.06 12.69
C GLY A 121 7.70 15.44 12.53
N ARG A 122 8.22 16.36 13.36
CA ARG A 122 9.63 16.74 13.32
C ARG A 122 10.53 15.52 13.55
N ASP A 123 11.59 15.39 12.76
CA ASP A 123 12.62 14.34 12.84
C ASP A 123 12.09 12.88 12.76
N GLN A 124 10.81 12.70 12.39
CA GLN A 124 10.12 11.40 12.47
C GLN A 124 10.81 10.34 11.60
N LEU A 125 11.18 10.71 10.37
CA LEU A 125 11.83 9.80 9.43
C LEU A 125 13.26 9.46 9.83
N SER A 126 14.03 10.41 10.37
CA SER A 126 15.36 10.14 10.92
C SER A 126 15.29 9.08 12.03
N ARG A 127 14.32 9.21 12.94
CA ARG A 127 14.07 8.24 14.00
C ARG A 127 13.71 6.85 13.44
N TYR A 128 12.85 6.79 12.42
CA TYR A 128 12.49 5.51 11.80
C TYR A 128 13.66 4.86 11.06
N CYS A 129 14.53 5.63 10.40
CA CYS A 129 15.76 5.11 9.81
C CYS A 129 16.66 4.47 10.89
N GLN A 130 16.81 5.11 12.05
CA GLN A 130 17.59 4.54 13.15
C GLN A 130 16.96 3.25 13.69
N ILE A 131 15.64 3.22 13.85
CA ILE A 131 14.91 2.02 14.28
C ILE A 131 15.08 0.90 13.24
N ALA A 132 14.85 1.19 11.96
CA ALA A 132 14.96 0.24 10.88
C ALA A 132 16.38 -0.32 10.75
N SER A 133 17.40 0.53 10.80
CA SER A 133 18.80 0.11 10.77
C SER A 133 19.15 -0.84 11.91
N LYS A 134 18.73 -0.53 13.14
CA LYS A 134 18.97 -1.41 14.32
C LYS A 134 18.18 -2.72 14.21
N ARG A 135 16.90 -2.64 13.84
CA ARG A 135 16.00 -3.82 13.75
C ARG A 135 16.30 -4.70 12.55
N SER A 136 16.91 -4.16 11.50
CA SER A 136 17.31 -4.96 10.36
C SER A 136 18.38 -5.98 10.79
N LYS A 137 19.31 -5.65 11.70
CA LYS A 137 20.45 -6.54 12.01
C LYS A 137 21.27 -6.89 10.75
N GLY A 138 21.42 -5.93 9.84
CA GLY A 138 22.25 -6.05 8.64
C GLY A 138 21.54 -6.53 7.37
N ARG A 139 20.30 -7.03 7.44
CA ARG A 139 19.48 -7.28 6.23
C ARG A 139 19.06 -5.97 5.54
N PRO A 140 18.72 -6.02 4.24
CA PRO A 140 18.10 -4.93 3.51
C PRO A 140 16.95 -4.28 4.29
N TRP A 141 16.93 -2.95 4.30
CA TRP A 141 15.86 -2.20 4.93
C TRP A 141 15.58 -0.87 4.23
N ALA A 142 14.34 -0.41 4.35
CA ALA A 142 13.89 0.89 3.88
C ALA A 142 12.74 1.43 4.74
N VAL A 143 12.56 2.74 4.70
CA VAL A 143 11.39 3.45 5.22
C VAL A 143 10.62 3.98 4.01
N LEU A 144 9.42 3.45 3.77
CA LEU A 144 8.54 3.97 2.73
C LEU A 144 7.75 5.14 3.31
N TYR A 145 7.82 6.28 2.64
CA TYR A 145 7.02 7.46 2.97
C TYR A 145 5.86 7.56 1.98
N LEU A 146 4.70 7.04 2.38
CA LEU A 146 3.50 6.98 1.56
C LEU A 146 2.70 8.28 1.69
N THR A 147 2.61 9.05 0.60
CA THR A 147 2.04 10.42 0.61
C THR A 147 1.15 10.68 -0.61
N PRO A 148 0.23 11.66 -0.62
CA PRO A 148 -0.58 11.96 -1.81
C PRO A 148 0.22 12.54 -2.98
N GLN A 149 1.24 13.36 -2.69
CA GLN A 149 1.94 14.15 -3.71
C GLN A 149 3.08 13.39 -4.40
N ASN A 150 3.48 13.89 -5.57
CA ASN A 150 4.51 13.30 -6.41
C ASN A 150 5.84 13.16 -5.62
N PRO A 151 6.52 12.00 -5.66
CA PRO A 151 7.72 11.70 -4.86
C PRO A 151 8.86 12.72 -4.95
N LYS A 152 8.86 13.60 -5.96
CA LYS A 152 9.90 14.62 -6.15
C LYS A 152 9.98 15.68 -5.04
N ILE A 153 8.96 15.85 -4.20
CA ILE A 153 8.94 16.92 -3.19
C ILE A 153 8.17 16.47 -1.95
N SER A 154 8.81 15.70 -1.07
CA SER A 154 8.38 15.66 0.34
C SER A 154 9.43 16.35 1.20
N ARG A 155 8.99 17.09 2.21
CA ARG A 155 9.88 17.76 3.20
C ARG A 155 10.82 16.75 3.87
N ALA A 156 10.42 15.48 3.93
CA ALA A 156 11.22 14.30 4.25
C ALA A 156 12.66 14.31 3.72
N THR A 157 12.89 14.67 2.44
CA THR A 157 14.26 14.68 1.87
C THR A 157 15.05 15.96 2.19
N ARG A 158 14.38 16.97 2.76
CA ARG A 158 14.99 18.23 3.23
C ARG A 158 15.31 18.22 4.72
N ASP A 159 15.02 17.13 5.44
CA ASP A 159 15.42 17.01 6.84
C ASP A 159 16.94 16.92 6.92
N SER A 160 17.57 18.03 7.32
CA SER A 160 19.03 18.18 7.41
C SER A 160 19.67 17.23 8.42
N LYS A 161 18.87 16.54 9.24
CA LYS A 161 19.34 15.56 10.24
C LYS A 161 19.39 14.12 9.73
N ILE A 162 18.94 13.84 8.51
CA ILE A 162 19.12 12.53 7.87
C ILE A 162 20.46 12.57 7.14
N ASP A 163 21.41 11.71 7.53
CA ASP A 163 22.66 11.57 6.78
C ASP A 163 22.41 11.00 5.37
N ASP A 164 23.38 11.16 4.46
CA ASP A 164 23.17 10.81 3.05
C ASP A 164 22.89 9.31 2.83
N ILE A 165 23.41 8.44 3.70
CA ILE A 165 23.13 6.99 3.66
C ILE A 165 21.67 6.73 4.01
N ASN A 166 21.15 7.34 5.07
CA ASN A 166 19.77 7.18 5.49
C ASN A 166 18.79 7.86 4.53
N LYS A 167 19.18 8.97 3.87
CA LYS A 167 18.36 9.60 2.81
C LYS A 167 18.08 8.63 1.67
N THR A 168 19.07 7.83 1.27
CA THR A 168 18.88 6.82 0.22
C THR A 168 17.99 5.65 0.64
N ARG A 169 17.61 5.53 1.91
CA ARG A 169 16.74 4.47 2.43
C ARG A 169 15.33 4.95 2.76
N VAL A 170 15.07 6.25 2.65
CA VAL A 170 13.72 6.81 2.71
C VAL A 170 13.19 6.90 1.28
N ILE A 171 12.12 6.16 1.01
CA ILE A 171 11.57 6.00 -0.34
C ILE A 171 10.22 6.70 -0.39
N PRO A 172 10.10 7.85 -1.05
CA PRO A 172 8.81 8.47 -1.25
C PRO A 172 8.01 7.65 -2.26
N ILE A 173 6.79 7.27 -1.89
CA ILE A 173 5.84 6.60 -2.79
C ILE A 173 4.50 7.29 -2.70
N SER A 174 3.88 7.56 -3.85
CA SER A 174 2.55 8.16 -3.87
C SER A 174 1.44 7.12 -3.70
N TRP A 175 0.28 7.52 -3.16
CA TRP A 175 -0.91 6.67 -3.16
C TRP A 175 -1.34 6.22 -4.56
N LYS A 176 -1.14 7.06 -5.57
CA LYS A 176 -1.34 6.71 -6.98
C LYS A 176 -0.40 5.60 -7.45
N GLN A 177 0.88 5.65 -7.06
CA GLN A 177 1.82 4.55 -7.34
C GLN A 177 1.39 3.27 -6.60
N MET A 178 1.00 3.36 -5.33
CA MET A 178 0.51 2.21 -4.56
C MET A 178 -0.74 1.58 -5.20
N ALA A 179 -1.69 2.39 -5.68
CA ALA A 179 -2.85 1.93 -6.44
C ALA A 179 -2.45 1.21 -7.74
N SER A 180 -1.46 1.74 -8.45
CA SER A 180 -0.94 1.13 -9.68
C SER A 180 -0.29 -0.23 -9.40
N LEU A 181 0.50 -0.35 -8.32
CA LEU A 181 1.10 -1.61 -7.88
C LEU A 181 0.03 -2.64 -7.51
N LEU A 182 -1.02 -2.23 -6.80
CA LEU A 182 -2.14 -3.12 -6.45
C LEU A 182 -2.90 -3.60 -7.71
N ASN A 183 -3.12 -2.71 -8.68
CA ASN A 183 -3.71 -3.07 -9.96
C ASN A 183 -2.83 -4.04 -10.76
N THR A 184 -1.51 -3.94 -10.66
CA THR A 184 -0.59 -4.92 -11.24
C THR A 184 -0.73 -6.28 -10.55
N ALA A 185 -0.78 -6.31 -9.22
CA ALA A 185 -1.00 -7.55 -8.47
C ALA A 185 -2.34 -8.22 -8.84
N LEU A 186 -3.39 -7.42 -9.00
CA LEU A 186 -4.71 -7.88 -9.43
C LEU A 186 -4.70 -8.50 -10.84
N ARG A 187 -3.94 -7.92 -11.79
CA ARG A 187 -3.79 -8.52 -13.13
C ARG A 187 -3.10 -9.88 -13.03
N SER A 188 -1.97 -9.96 -12.34
CA SER A 188 -1.26 -11.21 -12.11
C SER A 188 -2.12 -12.27 -11.43
N HIS A 189 -2.93 -11.87 -10.43
CA HIS A 189 -3.89 -12.76 -9.79
C HIS A 189 -4.94 -13.26 -10.79
N THR A 190 -5.54 -12.37 -11.58
CA THR A 190 -6.53 -12.74 -12.59
C THR A 190 -5.95 -13.73 -13.61
N ASP A 191 -4.69 -13.52 -14.02
CA ASP A 191 -3.98 -14.37 -14.98
C ASP A 191 -3.79 -15.82 -14.48
N ILE A 192 -3.51 -16.00 -13.19
CA ILE A 192 -3.37 -17.32 -12.56
C ILE A 192 -4.70 -18.12 -12.61
N PHE A 193 -5.83 -17.42 -12.56
CA PHE A 193 -7.15 -18.03 -12.40
C PHE A 193 -8.07 -17.91 -13.63
N GLN A 194 -7.57 -17.46 -14.80
CA GLN A 194 -8.38 -17.17 -16.00
C GLN A 194 -9.35 -18.30 -16.40
N ASN A 195 -8.97 -19.56 -16.16
CA ASN A 195 -9.75 -20.74 -16.54
C ASN A 195 -10.56 -21.35 -15.38
N LYS A 196 -10.67 -20.67 -14.24
CA LYS A 196 -11.34 -21.19 -13.04
C LYS A 196 -12.51 -20.28 -12.66
N GLN A 197 -13.66 -20.90 -12.37
CA GLN A 197 -14.86 -20.19 -11.92
C GLN A 197 -15.04 -20.43 -10.41
N PHE A 198 -14.46 -19.54 -9.60
CA PHE A 198 -14.74 -19.46 -8.18
C PHE A 198 -15.41 -18.11 -7.88
N PRO A 199 -16.58 -18.07 -7.22
CA PRO A 199 -17.24 -16.82 -6.83
C PRO A 199 -16.34 -15.87 -6.04
N GLU A 200 -15.43 -16.41 -5.23
CA GLU A 200 -14.47 -15.68 -4.41
C GLU A 200 -13.52 -14.83 -5.26
N LEU A 201 -13.19 -15.25 -6.48
CA LEU A 201 -12.34 -14.46 -7.37
C LEU A 201 -13.01 -13.15 -7.77
N ALA A 202 -14.33 -13.16 -8.00
CA ALA A 202 -15.09 -11.95 -8.29
C ALA A 202 -15.08 -11.00 -7.09
N LEU A 203 -15.21 -11.54 -5.87
CA LEU A 203 -15.13 -10.76 -4.63
C LEU A 203 -13.74 -10.14 -4.43
N VAL A 204 -12.67 -10.92 -4.55
CA VAL A 204 -11.29 -10.44 -4.43
C VAL A 204 -11.01 -9.35 -5.46
N ASN A 205 -11.44 -9.55 -6.72
CA ASN A 205 -11.31 -8.56 -7.78
C ASN A 205 -12.05 -7.26 -7.45
N LEU A 206 -13.28 -7.36 -6.93
CA LEU A 206 -14.05 -6.20 -6.50
C LEU A 206 -13.36 -5.45 -5.35
N LEU A 207 -12.92 -6.16 -4.32
CA LEU A 207 -12.23 -5.57 -3.16
C LEU A 207 -10.94 -4.86 -3.59
N ALA A 208 -10.10 -5.50 -4.39
CA ALA A 208 -8.84 -4.92 -4.86
C ALA A 208 -9.09 -3.70 -5.76
N ARG A 209 -10.01 -3.80 -6.75
CA ARG A 209 -10.33 -2.67 -7.65
C ARG A 209 -10.92 -1.49 -6.89
N SER A 210 -11.87 -1.75 -5.99
CA SER A 210 -12.50 -0.69 -5.21
C SER A 210 -11.51 -0.03 -4.25
N PHE A 211 -10.58 -0.78 -3.65
CA PHE A 211 -9.55 -0.21 -2.78
C PHE A 211 -8.53 0.61 -3.59
N ALA A 212 -8.06 0.08 -4.72
CA ALA A 212 -7.17 0.80 -5.62
C ALA A 212 -7.80 2.12 -6.10
N ASN A 213 -9.09 2.10 -6.47
CA ASN A 213 -9.83 3.30 -6.84
C ASN A 213 -10.00 4.27 -5.67
N HIS A 214 -10.20 3.78 -4.46
CA HIS A 214 -10.33 4.58 -3.25
C HIS A 214 -9.03 5.35 -2.96
N ILE A 215 -7.90 4.66 -2.90
CA ILE A 215 -6.61 5.29 -2.57
C ILE A 215 -6.04 6.13 -3.72
N ASN A 216 -6.44 5.86 -4.97
CA ASN A 216 -6.06 6.68 -6.13
C ASN A 216 -6.68 8.09 -6.13
N GLN A 217 -7.66 8.35 -5.26
CA GLN A 217 -8.29 9.66 -5.07
C GLN A 217 -7.58 10.52 -4.01
N PHE A 218 -6.54 9.98 -3.36
CA PHE A 218 -5.87 10.67 -2.27
C PHE A 218 -5.01 11.85 -2.71
#